data_AF-A0A842W362-F1
#
_entry.id   AF-A0A842W362-F1
#
_cell.length_a   1.000
_cell.length_b   1.000
_cell.length_c   1.000
_cell.angle_alpha   90.00
_cell.angle_beta   90.00
_cell.angle_gamma   90.00
#
_symmetry.space_group_name_H-M   'P 1'
#
loop_
_entity.id
_entity.type
_entity.pdbx_description
1 polymer ?
#
loop_
_entity_poly.entity_id
_entity_poly.type
_entity_poly.pdbx_seq_one_letter_code
_entity_poly.pdbx_strand_id
1 'polypeptide(L)'
;MSKKLNQKNKEPNKVIKKSDDLNNEKMILEDITEDSATSEDQDNIEEDFYYALNHEIRRTIIRMIGDEGKGSFTGFKKALNVSTGTLYHHLDVLKEIITQDEKRKYILTPLGEHAYNSLMKNSNSLDSSMNNNQRELVEKLQRLVDHIVPKNLYDKIEENPLLGIILSSAILIGFFVLIFIGNIDSSFIFFLPFEYEIGEVEITKKVFLAFKLIISIGVTAIISEILSRFLFEKKENTQQYLSCYTIGVSPMLIYLLIYDIGQYFSIEFVYSPISKIIMVLFQAWAIWLMSYALIRFKDIRLERSLIITLLVHYGAFSAILFSSL
;
A
#
# COMPACT_ATOMS: atom_id res chain seq x y z
N MET A 1 29.98 77.77 18.28
CA MET A 1 28.91 77.60 19.28
C MET A 1 29.00 76.14 19.77
N SER A 2 29.82 75.81 20.77
CA SER A 2 29.48 75.74 22.23
C SER A 2 28.29 74.79 22.46
N LYS A 3 28.29 73.64 23.18
CA LYS A 3 29.00 73.05 24.36
C LYS A 3 28.89 71.49 24.28
N LYS A 4 29.91 70.68 24.61
CA LYS A 4 30.20 69.95 25.90
C LYS A 4 28.97 69.26 26.53
N LEU A 5 28.97 67.99 26.99
CA LEU A 5 29.82 67.25 27.96
C LEU A 5 29.68 65.71 27.72
N ASN A 6 30.73 64.86 27.78
CA ASN A 6 31.38 64.23 28.97
C ASN A 6 30.51 63.13 29.62
N GLN A 7 30.89 61.88 29.97
CA GLN A 7 32.10 61.17 30.46
C GLN A 7 31.93 59.66 30.11
N LYS A 8 32.89 58.76 29.82
CA LYS A 8 34.18 58.31 30.40
C LYS A 8 34.10 57.62 31.78
N ASN A 9 34.21 56.27 31.81
CA ASN A 9 34.94 55.42 32.79
C ASN A 9 34.67 53.93 32.45
N LYS A 10 35.64 53.10 32.07
CA LYS A 10 36.81 52.49 32.76
C LYS A 10 36.55 51.00 33.07
N GLU A 11 37.37 50.16 32.43
CA GLU A 11 37.77 48.75 32.65
C GLU A 11 37.71 48.19 34.10
N PRO A 12 37.74 46.85 34.37
CA PRO A 12 38.52 45.84 33.63
C PRO A 12 37.89 44.45 33.38
N ASN A 13 38.43 43.79 32.37
CA ASN A 13 38.18 42.39 31.99
C ASN A 13 38.75 41.46 33.07
N LYS A 14 37.88 40.70 33.75
CA LYS A 14 38.26 39.73 34.79
C LYS A 14 38.20 38.33 34.21
N VAL A 15 39.38 37.71 34.10
CA VAL A 15 39.59 36.28 33.82
C VAL A 15 38.86 35.45 34.89
N ILE A 16 37.94 34.57 34.49
CA ILE A 16 37.39 33.52 35.35
C ILE A 16 37.48 32.18 34.61
N LYS A 17 38.18 31.25 35.27
CA LYS A 17 38.44 29.86 34.93
C LYS A 17 37.14 29.08 34.63
N LYS A 18 37.12 28.34 33.52
CA LYS A 18 36.04 27.42 33.13
C LYS A 18 36.64 26.06 32.75
N SER A 19 37.39 25.44 33.67
CA SER A 19 38.02 24.13 33.44
C SER A 19 37.70 23.07 34.49
N ASP A 20 37.09 23.42 35.63
CA ASP A 20 37.05 22.51 36.79
C ASP A 20 35.64 21.92 37.05
N ASP A 21 34.59 22.44 36.41
CA ASP A 21 33.20 21.94 36.62
C ASP A 21 32.81 20.75 35.72
N LEU A 22 33.57 20.45 34.66
CA LEU A 22 33.26 19.33 33.74
C LEU A 22 33.69 17.95 34.27
N ASN A 23 34.54 17.90 35.30
CA ASN A 23 35.00 16.63 35.88
C ASN A 23 34.08 16.13 37.00
N ASN A 24 33.34 17.01 37.68
CA ASN A 24 32.39 16.60 38.73
C ASN A 24 31.06 16.07 38.15
N GLU A 25 30.65 16.53 36.97
CA GLU A 25 29.43 16.04 36.32
C GLU A 25 29.62 14.62 35.73
N LYS A 26 30.86 14.29 35.32
CA LYS A 26 31.24 12.93 34.90
C LYS A 26 31.29 11.94 36.06
N MET A 27 31.70 12.39 37.25
CA MET A 27 31.82 11.53 38.43
C MET A 27 30.46 11.18 39.07
N ILE A 28 29.40 11.96 38.80
CA ILE A 28 28.04 11.69 39.29
C ILE A 28 27.23 10.85 38.29
N LEU A 29 27.60 10.84 37.01
CA LEU A 29 26.93 10.04 35.97
C LEU A 29 27.45 8.59 35.87
N GLU A 30 28.60 8.28 36.45
CA GLU A 30 29.11 6.89 36.52
C GLU A 30 28.56 6.11 37.73
N ASP A 31 27.92 6.77 38.69
CA ASP A 31 27.44 6.15 39.95
C ASP A 31 25.94 5.78 39.94
N ILE A 32 25.26 5.92 38.79
CA ILE A 32 23.83 5.57 38.61
C ILE A 32 23.64 4.42 37.60
N THR A 33 24.72 3.87 37.03
CA THR A 33 24.65 2.73 36.10
C THR A 33 25.16 1.41 36.68
N GLU A 34 25.06 1.23 38.00
CA GLU A 34 25.15 -0.10 38.64
C GLU A 34 23.75 -0.56 39.08
N ASP A 35 22.90 -0.85 38.09
CA ASP A 35 21.94 -1.95 38.24
C ASP A 35 22.24 -2.93 37.11
N SER A 36 23.01 -3.94 37.45
CA SER A 36 23.61 -4.90 36.53
C SER A 36 22.54 -5.86 35.99
N ALA A 37 21.89 -5.48 34.88
CA ALA A 37 21.21 -6.45 34.03
C ALA A 37 22.27 -7.37 33.40
N THR A 38 22.15 -8.67 33.64
CA THR A 38 23.09 -9.67 33.10
C THR A 38 22.92 -9.78 31.58
N SER A 39 23.91 -10.33 30.86
CA SER A 39 23.79 -10.54 29.40
C SER A 39 22.59 -11.42 29.02
N GLU A 40 22.19 -12.34 29.91
CA GLU A 40 21.00 -13.17 29.73
C GLU A 40 19.69 -12.37 29.82
N ASP A 41 19.65 -11.31 30.65
CA ASP A 41 18.47 -10.44 30.78
C ASP A 41 18.28 -9.55 29.54
N GLN A 42 19.38 -9.09 28.93
CA GLN A 42 19.33 -8.29 27.70
C GLN A 42 18.85 -9.11 26.49
N ASP A 43 19.34 -10.34 26.33
CA ASP A 43 18.91 -11.23 25.25
C ASP A 43 17.41 -11.59 25.36
N ASN A 44 16.91 -11.79 26.58
CA ASN A 44 15.50 -12.11 26.84
C ASN A 44 14.57 -10.93 26.53
N ILE A 45 14.98 -9.70 26.88
CA ILE A 45 14.23 -8.47 26.53
C ILE A 45 14.17 -8.27 25.01
N GLU A 46 15.25 -8.58 24.29
CA GLU A 46 15.28 -8.48 22.83
C GLU A 46 14.34 -9.51 22.17
N GLU A 47 14.35 -10.77 22.62
CA GLU A 47 13.43 -11.80 22.15
C GLU A 47 11.97 -11.45 22.41
N ASP A 48 11.64 -10.99 23.62
CA ASP A 48 10.28 -10.58 24.00
C ASP A 48 9.81 -9.36 23.21
N PHE A 49 10.72 -8.42 22.91
CA PHE A 49 10.43 -7.27 22.05
C PHE A 49 10.02 -7.71 20.64
N TYR A 50 10.80 -8.58 19.98
CA TYR A 50 10.46 -9.06 18.64
C TYR A 50 9.23 -9.96 18.65
N TYR A 51 9.07 -10.80 19.67
CA TYR A 51 7.88 -11.63 19.85
C TYR A 51 6.61 -10.77 19.96
N ALA A 52 6.66 -9.69 20.74
CA ALA A 52 5.54 -8.76 20.89
C ALA A 52 5.19 -8.06 19.56
N LEU A 53 6.17 -7.71 18.72
CA LEU A 53 5.93 -7.06 17.43
C LEU A 53 5.47 -7.99 16.29
N ASN A 54 5.57 -9.30 16.46
CA ASN A 54 5.22 -10.27 15.42
C ASN A 54 3.70 -10.35 15.11
N HIS A 55 2.84 -9.83 15.98
CA HIS A 55 1.38 -9.94 15.83
C HIS A 55 0.72 -8.61 15.47
N GLU A 56 -0.16 -8.63 14.46
CA GLU A 56 -0.84 -7.44 13.91
C GLU A 56 -1.64 -6.68 14.98
N ILE A 57 -2.52 -7.36 15.72
CA ILE A 57 -3.29 -6.77 16.82
C ILE A 57 -2.40 -5.99 17.80
N ARG A 58 -1.23 -6.54 18.16
CA ARG A 58 -0.28 -5.89 19.07
C ARG A 58 0.34 -4.65 18.44
N ARG A 59 0.75 -4.72 17.16
CA ARG A 59 1.24 -3.56 16.41
C ARG A 59 0.17 -2.46 16.30
N THR A 60 -1.08 -2.83 16.05
CA THR A 60 -2.19 -1.88 15.96
C THR A 60 -2.46 -1.21 17.29
N ILE A 61 -2.41 -1.94 18.42
CA ILE A 61 -2.48 -1.34 19.77
C ILE A 61 -1.35 -0.32 19.97
N ILE A 62 -0.11 -0.68 19.65
CA ILE A 62 1.06 0.22 19.79
C ILE A 62 0.88 1.48 18.94
N ARG A 63 0.41 1.35 17.69
CA ARG A 63 0.13 2.49 16.81
C ARG A 63 -0.97 3.39 17.35
N MET A 64 -2.11 2.81 17.74
CA MET A 64 -3.21 3.59 18.32
C MET A 64 -2.78 4.41 19.54
N ILE A 65 -1.92 3.83 20.40
CA ILE A 65 -1.37 4.56 21.54
C ILE A 65 -0.38 5.63 21.08
N GLY A 66 0.52 5.31 20.13
CA GLY A 66 1.52 6.26 19.62
C GLY A 66 0.92 7.45 18.88
N ASP A 67 -0.16 7.24 18.11
CA ASP A 67 -0.86 8.28 17.34
C ASP A 67 -1.68 9.22 18.25
N GLU A 68 -2.40 8.66 19.24
CA GLU A 68 -3.30 9.42 20.12
C GLU A 68 -2.63 9.84 21.44
N GLY A 69 -1.40 9.39 21.68
CA GLY A 69 -0.64 9.51 22.93
C GLY A 69 -1.14 8.61 24.08
N LYS A 70 -2.36 8.06 23.97
CA LYS A 70 -2.96 7.16 24.96
C LYS A 70 -4.11 6.35 24.36
N GLY A 71 -4.29 5.13 24.82
CA GLY A 71 -5.37 4.24 24.40
C GLY A 71 -6.25 3.77 25.56
N SER A 72 -7.39 3.17 25.25
CA SER A 72 -8.28 2.60 26.28
C SER A 72 -8.77 1.22 25.89
N PHE A 73 -9.01 0.37 26.88
CA PHE A 73 -9.51 -1.00 26.65
C PHE A 73 -10.75 -1.02 25.74
N THR A 74 -11.73 -0.15 26.02
CA THR A 74 -12.94 -0.04 25.21
C THR A 74 -12.64 0.45 23.79
N GLY A 75 -11.68 1.37 23.64
CA GLY A 75 -11.22 1.85 22.33
C GLY A 75 -10.59 0.74 21.51
N PHE A 76 -9.66 -0.02 22.10
CA PHE A 76 -9.04 -1.17 21.45
C PHE A 76 -10.05 -2.24 21.09
N LYS A 77 -10.96 -2.60 22.00
CA LYS A 77 -12.01 -3.59 21.74
C LYS A 77 -12.90 -3.19 20.56
N LYS A 78 -13.27 -1.92 20.49
CA LYS A 78 -14.11 -1.38 19.39
C LYS A 78 -13.34 -1.39 18.06
N ALA A 79 -12.08 -0.98 18.05
CA ALA A 79 -11.28 -0.89 16.84
C ALA A 79 -10.85 -2.26 16.29
N LEU A 80 -10.50 -3.19 17.17
CA LEU A 80 -9.91 -4.49 16.81
C LEU A 80 -10.96 -5.60 16.66
N ASN A 81 -12.21 -5.36 17.07
CA ASN A 81 -13.32 -6.31 17.01
C ASN A 81 -13.01 -7.71 17.60
N VAL A 82 -12.27 -7.75 18.71
CA VAL A 82 -11.87 -8.99 19.39
C VAL A 82 -12.64 -9.27 20.68
N SER A 83 -12.63 -10.53 21.11
CA SER A 83 -13.20 -10.93 22.40
C SER A 83 -12.43 -10.26 23.56
N THR A 84 -13.10 -10.07 24.69
CA THR A 84 -12.48 -9.49 25.90
C THR A 84 -11.26 -10.31 26.35
N GLY A 85 -11.35 -11.65 26.36
CA GLY A 85 -10.24 -12.52 26.75
C GLY A 85 -9.05 -12.45 25.80
N THR A 86 -9.32 -12.39 24.49
CA THR A 86 -8.28 -12.22 23.45
C THR A 86 -7.54 -10.90 23.63
N LEU A 87 -8.26 -9.81 23.91
CA LEU A 87 -7.63 -8.50 24.14
C LEU A 87 -6.75 -8.50 25.38
N TYR A 88 -7.19 -9.11 26.49
CA TYR A 88 -6.35 -9.25 27.68
C TYR A 88 -5.05 -10.00 27.39
N HIS A 89 -5.11 -11.09 26.62
CA HIS A 89 -3.92 -11.83 26.22
C HIS A 89 -2.93 -10.96 25.42
N HIS A 90 -3.42 -10.14 24.48
CA HIS A 90 -2.52 -9.24 23.74
C HIS A 90 -1.91 -8.13 24.60
N LEU A 91 -2.68 -7.58 25.54
CA LEU A 91 -2.19 -6.54 26.44
C LEU A 91 -1.17 -7.09 27.45
N ASP A 92 -1.34 -8.34 27.89
CA ASP A 92 -0.39 -9.03 28.77
C ASP A 92 0.96 -9.26 28.10
N VAL A 93 0.95 -9.71 26.83
CA VAL A 93 2.17 -9.82 26.01
C VAL A 93 2.84 -8.46 25.77
N LEU A 94 2.08 -7.36 25.83
CA LEU A 94 2.60 -6.00 25.62
C LEU A 94 3.07 -5.31 26.91
N LYS A 95 3.04 -5.98 28.07
CA LYS A 95 3.29 -5.37 29.39
C LYS A 95 4.61 -4.57 29.52
N GLU A 96 5.62 -4.89 28.72
CA GLU A 96 6.92 -4.19 28.71
C GLU A 96 6.96 -3.00 27.74
N ILE A 97 6.07 -3.01 26.74
CA ILE A 97 5.93 -1.99 25.69
C ILE A 97 4.88 -0.94 26.08
N ILE A 98 3.87 -1.31 26.86
CA ILE A 98 2.79 -0.42 27.28
C ILE A 98 2.60 -0.47 28.80
N THR A 99 2.23 0.66 29.39
CA THR A 99 1.85 0.76 30.81
C THR A 99 0.52 1.50 30.97
N GLN A 100 -0.05 1.54 32.17
CA GLN A 100 -1.28 2.28 32.45
C GLN A 100 -0.99 3.58 33.22
N ASP A 101 -1.65 4.66 32.81
CA ASP A 101 -1.66 5.92 33.55
C ASP A 101 -2.61 5.88 34.76
N GLU A 102 -2.63 6.96 35.55
CA GLU A 102 -3.51 7.13 36.71
C GLU A 102 -5.02 7.00 36.37
N LYS A 103 -5.39 7.18 35.10
CA LYS A 103 -6.76 7.08 34.59
C LYS A 103 -7.06 5.74 33.92
N ARG A 104 -6.18 4.74 34.09
CA ARG A 104 -6.27 3.40 33.48
C ARG A 104 -6.31 3.45 31.95
N LYS A 105 -5.69 4.46 31.35
CA LYS A 105 -5.41 4.52 29.91
C LYS A 105 -4.04 3.94 29.65
N TYR A 106 -3.90 3.23 28.54
CA TYR A 106 -2.63 2.65 28.14
C TYR A 106 -1.76 3.71 27.47
N ILE A 107 -0.50 3.80 27.87
CA ILE A 107 0.52 4.69 27.32
C ILE A 107 1.76 3.88 26.95
N LEU A 108 2.59 4.37 26.03
CA LEU A 108 3.85 3.70 25.66
C LEU A 108 4.87 3.86 26.79
N THR A 109 5.65 2.81 27.04
CA THR A 109 6.90 2.89 27.81
C THR A 109 8.02 3.45 26.92
N PRO A 110 9.23 3.76 27.44
CA PRO A 110 10.37 4.10 26.57
C PRO A 110 10.67 3.02 25.52
N LEU A 111 10.59 1.73 25.91
CA LEU A 111 10.68 0.61 24.96
C LEU A 111 9.51 0.61 23.97
N GLY A 112 8.32 0.99 24.42
CA GLY A 112 7.14 1.22 23.58
C GLY A 112 7.30 2.31 22.54
N GLU A 113 7.95 3.42 22.90
CA GLU A 113 8.28 4.48 21.94
C GLU A 113 9.29 3.99 20.91
N HIS A 114 10.29 3.21 21.31
CA HIS A 114 11.22 2.56 20.37
C HIS A 114 10.49 1.58 19.44
N ALA A 115 9.58 0.76 19.96
CA ALA A 115 8.72 -0.13 19.18
C ALA A 115 7.87 0.65 18.17
N TYR A 116 7.17 1.69 18.62
CA TYR A 116 6.36 2.55 17.75
C TYR A 116 7.20 3.20 16.65
N ASN A 117 8.35 3.79 17.00
CA ASN A 117 9.27 4.39 16.04
C ASN A 117 9.83 3.36 15.06
N SER A 118 10.13 2.14 15.50
CA SER A 118 10.57 1.04 14.62
C SER A 118 9.46 0.62 13.65
N LEU A 119 8.22 0.52 14.12
CA LEU A 119 7.05 0.24 13.28
C LEU A 119 6.81 1.34 12.24
N MET A 120 7.02 2.62 12.60
CA MET A 120 6.96 3.75 11.66
C MET A 120 8.18 3.79 10.73
N LYS A 121 9.36 3.40 11.20
CA LYS A 121 10.59 3.39 10.39
C LYS A 121 10.59 2.25 9.37
N ASN A 122 9.98 1.10 9.65
CA ASN A 122 9.84 0.00 8.69
C ASN A 122 8.76 0.24 7.62
N SER A 123 7.74 1.06 7.89
CA SER A 123 6.90 1.63 6.81
C SER A 123 7.67 2.65 5.96
N ASN A 124 8.66 3.32 6.56
CA ASN A 124 9.46 4.41 5.98
C ASN A 124 10.87 3.99 5.51
N SER A 125 11.25 2.71 5.55
CA SER A 125 12.65 2.28 5.29
C SER A 125 13.04 2.32 3.80
N LEU A 126 12.07 2.56 2.92
CA LEU A 126 12.32 2.97 1.53
C LEU A 126 12.30 4.50 1.34
N ASP A 127 11.81 5.28 2.32
CA ASP A 127 11.81 6.75 2.26
C ASP A 127 13.18 7.34 2.56
N SER A 128 14.00 6.71 3.40
CA SER A 128 15.33 7.23 3.73
C SER A 128 16.35 7.15 2.58
N SER A 129 16.01 6.44 1.49
CA SER A 129 16.85 6.34 0.28
C SER A 129 16.36 7.23 -0.87
N MET A 130 15.20 7.89 -0.74
CA MET A 130 14.62 8.71 -1.82
C MET A 130 15.10 10.15 -1.71
N ASN A 131 15.72 10.66 -2.78
CA ASN A 131 16.05 12.09 -2.90
C ASN A 131 14.75 12.92 -2.95
N ASN A 132 14.78 14.18 -2.50
CA ASN A 132 13.62 15.09 -2.48
C ASN A 132 12.88 15.16 -3.82
N ASN A 133 13.60 15.09 -4.95
CA ASN A 133 12.99 15.07 -6.29
C ASN A 133 12.17 13.79 -6.55
N GLN A 134 12.60 12.63 -6.05
CA GLN A 134 11.87 11.38 -6.23
C GLN A 134 10.59 11.37 -5.39
N ARG A 135 10.65 11.91 -4.16
CA ARG A 135 9.46 12.08 -3.32
C ARG A 135 8.43 12.99 -3.95
N GLU A 136 8.86 14.13 -4.51
CA GLU A 136 7.96 15.05 -5.22
C GLU A 136 7.28 14.37 -6.42
N LEU A 137 7.99 13.52 -7.17
CA LEU A 137 7.42 12.75 -8.28
C LEU A 137 6.41 11.71 -7.80
N VAL A 138 6.72 10.96 -6.75
CA VAL A 138 5.80 9.98 -6.16
C VAL A 138 4.52 10.66 -5.66
N GLU A 139 4.65 11.79 -4.96
CA GLU A 139 3.49 12.57 -4.50
C GLU A 139 2.65 13.11 -5.67
N LYS A 140 3.29 13.61 -6.73
CA LYS A 140 2.59 14.06 -7.95
C LYS A 140 1.85 12.91 -8.62
N LEU A 141 2.50 11.74 -8.75
CA LEU A 141 1.89 10.54 -9.30
C LEU A 141 0.69 10.09 -8.45
N GLN A 142 0.82 10.09 -7.12
CA GLN A 142 -0.26 9.72 -6.24
C GLN A 142 -1.46 10.68 -6.36
N ARG A 143 -1.22 11.99 -6.49
CA ARG A 143 -2.29 12.97 -6.77
C ARG A 143 -2.99 12.75 -8.11
N LEU A 144 -2.25 12.31 -9.14
CA LEU A 144 -2.86 11.96 -10.43
C LEU A 144 -3.71 10.70 -10.32
N VAL A 145 -3.21 9.66 -9.65
CA VAL A 145 -3.96 8.43 -9.36
C VAL A 145 -5.25 8.80 -8.65
N ASP A 146 -5.16 9.63 -7.63
CA ASP A 146 -6.29 10.07 -6.81
C ASP A 146 -7.40 10.79 -7.59
N HIS A 147 -7.08 11.42 -8.73
CA HIS A 147 -8.05 12.10 -9.58
C HIS A 147 -8.72 11.15 -10.58
N ILE A 148 -7.97 10.15 -11.06
CA ILE A 148 -8.41 9.19 -12.08
C ILE A 148 -9.21 8.04 -11.45
N VAL A 149 -8.87 7.69 -10.21
CA VAL A 149 -9.50 6.60 -9.49
C VAL A 149 -10.78 7.08 -8.81
N PRO A 150 -11.92 6.40 -8.98
CA PRO A 150 -13.14 6.72 -8.24
C PRO A 150 -13.01 6.27 -6.77
N LYS A 151 -12.30 7.05 -5.92
CA LYS A 151 -12.06 6.71 -4.49
C LYS A 151 -13.34 6.34 -3.74
N ASN A 152 -14.39 7.13 -3.94
CA ASN A 152 -15.71 6.92 -3.35
C ASN A 152 -16.30 5.54 -3.66
N LEU A 153 -15.93 4.93 -4.79
CA LEU A 153 -16.35 3.58 -5.13
C LEU A 153 -15.56 2.55 -4.31
N TYR A 154 -14.25 2.69 -4.22
CA TYR A 154 -13.39 1.79 -3.44
C TYR A 154 -13.70 1.83 -1.95
N ASP A 155 -13.96 3.00 -1.38
CA ASP A 155 -14.34 3.16 0.02
C ASP A 155 -15.69 2.47 0.32
N LYS A 156 -16.68 2.61 -0.58
CA LYS A 156 -17.96 1.90 -0.46
C LYS A 156 -17.82 0.37 -0.57
N ILE A 157 -16.85 -0.11 -1.34
CA ILE A 157 -16.59 -1.56 -1.47
C ILE A 157 -15.88 -2.09 -0.23
N GLU A 158 -15.00 -1.31 0.37
CA GLU A 158 -14.38 -1.67 1.65
C GLU A 158 -15.44 -1.82 2.76
N GLU A 159 -16.39 -0.88 2.83
CA GLU A 159 -17.53 -0.96 3.77
C GLU A 159 -18.50 -2.10 3.43
N ASN A 160 -18.73 -2.37 2.15
CA ASN A 160 -19.67 -3.39 1.68
C ASN A 160 -19.05 -4.29 0.59
N PRO A 161 -18.45 -5.44 0.96
CA PRO A 161 -17.77 -6.33 0.03
C PRO A 161 -18.73 -6.96 -1.01
N LEU A 162 -20.03 -7.03 -0.71
CA LEU A 162 -21.04 -7.55 -1.65
C LEU A 162 -21.17 -6.63 -2.88
N LEU A 163 -21.01 -5.31 -2.71
CA LEU A 163 -21.02 -4.36 -3.82
C LEU A 163 -19.86 -4.64 -4.79
N GLY A 164 -18.67 -4.94 -4.26
CA GLY A 164 -17.51 -5.32 -5.07
C GLY A 164 -17.78 -6.57 -5.92
N ILE A 165 -18.39 -7.59 -5.33
CA ILE A 165 -18.75 -8.83 -6.04
C ILE A 165 -19.78 -8.57 -7.15
N ILE A 166 -20.82 -7.79 -6.86
CA ILE A 166 -21.86 -7.45 -7.86
C ILE A 166 -21.23 -6.71 -9.03
N LEU A 167 -20.42 -5.68 -8.76
CA LEU A 167 -19.81 -4.87 -9.80
C LEU A 167 -18.79 -5.67 -10.62
N SER A 168 -17.97 -6.49 -9.97
CA SER A 168 -17.04 -7.42 -10.62
C SER A 168 -17.78 -8.37 -11.56
N SER A 169 -18.90 -8.95 -11.11
CA SER A 169 -19.72 -9.84 -11.92
C SER A 169 -20.30 -9.11 -13.14
N ALA A 170 -20.80 -7.89 -12.96
CA ALA A 170 -21.32 -7.08 -14.07
C ALA A 170 -20.24 -6.76 -15.11
N ILE A 171 -19.01 -6.44 -14.67
CA ILE A 171 -17.88 -6.18 -15.57
C ILE A 171 -17.47 -7.45 -16.33
N LEU A 172 -17.40 -8.61 -15.67
CA LEU A 172 -17.11 -9.89 -16.33
C LEU A 172 -18.17 -10.27 -17.37
N ILE A 173 -19.46 -10.04 -17.05
CA ILE A 173 -20.55 -10.23 -18.01
C ILE A 173 -20.39 -9.27 -19.20
N GLY A 174 -20.02 -8.01 -18.96
CA GLY A 174 -19.72 -7.05 -20.02
C GLY A 174 -18.62 -7.53 -20.95
N PHE A 175 -17.50 -8.01 -20.39
CA PHE A 175 -16.40 -8.57 -21.19
C PHE A 175 -16.85 -9.77 -22.00
N PHE A 176 -17.62 -10.68 -21.39
CA PHE A 176 -18.16 -11.86 -22.07
C PHE A 176 -19.01 -11.47 -23.30
N VAL A 177 -19.94 -10.53 -23.12
CA VAL A 177 -20.85 -10.08 -24.18
C VAL A 177 -20.09 -9.40 -25.31
N LEU A 178 -19.16 -8.50 -25.00
CA LEU A 178 -18.41 -7.76 -26.02
C LEU A 178 -17.49 -8.70 -26.83
N ILE A 179 -16.76 -9.61 -26.18
CA ILE A 179 -15.93 -10.59 -26.91
C ILE A 179 -16.78 -11.50 -27.79
N PHE A 180 -17.95 -11.92 -27.32
CA PHE A 180 -18.86 -12.75 -28.10
C PHE A 180 -19.35 -12.06 -29.38
N ILE A 181 -19.56 -10.74 -29.33
CA ILE A 181 -20.04 -9.93 -30.45
C ILE A 181 -18.88 -9.54 -31.39
N GLY A 182 -17.77 -9.02 -30.85
CA GLY A 182 -16.68 -8.39 -31.61
C GLY A 182 -15.74 -9.33 -32.38
N ASN A 183 -15.78 -10.64 -32.13
CA ASN A 183 -14.85 -11.63 -32.73
C ASN A 183 -13.36 -11.31 -32.47
N ILE A 184 -13.04 -10.80 -31.30
CA ILE A 184 -11.68 -10.37 -30.93
C ILE A 184 -10.99 -11.50 -30.15
N ASP A 185 -9.73 -11.83 -30.50
CA ASP A 185 -8.93 -12.64 -29.59
C ASP A 185 -8.53 -11.78 -28.41
N SER A 186 -8.75 -12.31 -27.22
CA SER A 186 -8.32 -11.66 -26.00
C SER A 186 -7.50 -12.65 -25.18
N SER A 187 -6.28 -12.22 -24.86
CA SER A 187 -5.38 -12.93 -23.96
C SER A 187 -4.94 -11.96 -22.89
N PHE A 188 -5.16 -12.31 -21.62
CA PHE A 188 -4.91 -11.45 -20.47
C PHE A 188 -5.69 -10.14 -20.52
N ILE A 189 -5.02 -9.06 -20.96
CA ILE A 189 -5.57 -7.71 -21.10
C ILE A 189 -5.22 -7.17 -22.51
N PHE A 190 -4.74 -8.03 -23.40
CA PHE A 190 -4.38 -7.70 -24.77
C PHE A 190 -5.49 -8.16 -25.69
N PHE A 191 -5.92 -7.25 -26.56
CA PHE A 191 -6.90 -7.50 -27.60
C PHE A 191 -6.18 -7.55 -28.93
N LEU A 192 -6.18 -8.72 -29.56
CA LEU A 192 -5.60 -8.93 -30.88
C LEU A 192 -6.76 -9.19 -31.83
N PRO A 193 -6.99 -8.33 -32.85
CA PRO A 193 -8.01 -8.62 -33.85
C PRO A 193 -7.64 -9.91 -34.57
N PHE A 194 -8.59 -10.85 -34.65
CA PHE A 194 -8.43 -12.04 -35.48
C PHE A 194 -8.50 -11.63 -36.95
N GLU A 195 -7.42 -11.83 -37.70
CA GLU A 195 -7.44 -11.80 -39.17
C GLU A 195 -7.96 -13.16 -39.67
N TYR A 196 -9.27 -13.40 -39.59
CA TYR A 196 -9.88 -14.49 -40.36
C TYR A 196 -10.70 -13.87 -41.51
N GLU A 197 -10.60 -14.46 -42.70
CA GLU A 197 -11.51 -14.14 -43.80
C GLU A 197 -12.94 -14.28 -43.32
N ILE A 198 -13.79 -13.32 -43.66
CA ILE A 198 -15.20 -13.20 -43.27
C ILE A 198 -15.90 -14.55 -43.51
N GLY A 199 -15.99 -15.33 -42.43
CA GLY A 199 -16.50 -16.69 -42.41
C GLY A 199 -16.85 -16.99 -40.97
N GLU A 200 -18.11 -17.37 -40.74
CA GLU A 200 -18.74 -17.47 -39.43
C GLU A 200 -17.83 -18.16 -38.40
N VAL A 201 -17.27 -17.37 -37.47
CA VAL A 201 -16.61 -17.94 -36.30
C VAL A 201 -17.69 -18.73 -35.55
N GLU A 202 -17.52 -20.05 -35.52
CA GLU A 202 -18.43 -20.97 -34.83
C GLU A 202 -18.76 -20.44 -33.43
N ILE A 203 -20.03 -20.53 -33.03
CA ILE A 203 -20.51 -20.09 -31.71
C ILE A 203 -19.64 -20.68 -30.59
N THR A 204 -19.22 -21.93 -30.74
CA THR A 204 -18.30 -22.62 -29.82
C THR A 204 -16.98 -21.88 -29.62
N LYS A 205 -16.38 -21.36 -30.71
CA LYS A 205 -15.13 -20.59 -30.65
C LYS A 205 -15.32 -19.25 -29.96
N LYS A 206 -16.43 -18.55 -30.21
CA LYS A 206 -16.76 -17.27 -29.55
C LYS A 206 -16.91 -17.44 -28.04
N VAL A 207 -17.63 -18.48 -27.62
CA VAL A 207 -17.79 -18.85 -26.21
C VAL A 207 -16.43 -19.18 -25.59
N PHE A 208 -15.59 -19.94 -26.29
CA PHE A 208 -14.24 -20.25 -25.83
C PHE A 208 -13.38 -18.99 -25.62
N LEU A 209 -13.38 -18.05 -26.57
CA LEU A 209 -12.64 -16.79 -26.43
C LEU A 209 -13.13 -15.94 -25.25
N ALA A 210 -14.44 -15.87 -25.03
CA ALA A 210 -15.01 -15.14 -23.91
C ALA A 210 -14.60 -15.75 -22.55
N PHE A 211 -14.62 -17.09 -22.43
CA PHE A 211 -14.13 -17.77 -21.24
C PHE A 211 -12.62 -17.65 -21.06
N LYS A 212 -11.84 -17.71 -22.16
CA LYS A 212 -10.39 -17.52 -22.15
C LYS A 212 -10.03 -16.18 -21.47
N LEU A 213 -10.73 -15.10 -21.79
CA LEU A 213 -10.53 -13.79 -21.14
C LEU A 213 -10.81 -13.83 -19.64
N ILE A 214 -11.96 -14.37 -19.23
CA ILE A 214 -12.37 -14.43 -17.82
C ILE A 214 -11.35 -15.23 -17.01
N ILE A 215 -10.93 -16.39 -17.53
CA ILE A 215 -9.90 -17.22 -16.93
C ILE A 215 -8.60 -16.43 -16.82
N SER A 216 -8.22 -15.70 -17.87
CA SER A 216 -7.00 -14.93 -17.88
C SER A 216 -6.99 -13.79 -16.85
N ILE A 217 -8.10 -13.06 -16.71
CA ILE A 217 -8.27 -12.05 -15.65
C ILE A 217 -8.12 -12.71 -14.28
N GLY A 218 -8.80 -13.84 -14.05
CA GLY A 218 -8.70 -14.61 -12.81
C GLY A 218 -7.27 -15.07 -12.49
N VAL A 219 -6.54 -15.60 -13.49
CA VAL A 219 -5.14 -16.00 -13.35
C VAL A 219 -4.28 -14.80 -12.95
N THR A 220 -4.42 -13.65 -13.62
CA THR A 220 -3.64 -12.45 -13.26
C THR A 220 -3.96 -11.93 -11.86
N ALA A 221 -5.24 -11.99 -11.44
CA ALA A 221 -5.65 -11.62 -10.10
C ALA A 221 -5.00 -12.53 -9.04
N ILE A 222 -4.97 -13.84 -9.29
CA ILE A 222 -4.35 -14.82 -8.41
C ILE A 222 -2.83 -14.64 -8.36
N ILE A 223 -2.16 -14.41 -9.51
CA ILE A 223 -0.71 -14.16 -9.53
C ILE A 223 -0.40 -12.88 -8.75
N SER A 224 -1.16 -11.82 -8.96
CA SER A 224 -0.99 -10.56 -8.22
C SER A 224 -1.17 -10.75 -6.71
N GLU A 225 -2.18 -11.53 -6.30
CA GLU A 225 -2.39 -11.93 -4.91
C GLU A 225 -1.19 -12.73 -4.37
N ILE A 226 -0.69 -13.72 -5.10
CA ILE A 226 0.48 -14.52 -4.71
C ILE A 226 1.72 -13.64 -4.54
N LEU A 227 1.98 -12.74 -5.48
CA LEU A 227 3.11 -11.80 -5.41
C LEU A 227 2.97 -10.85 -4.23
N SER A 228 1.76 -10.38 -3.92
CA SER A 228 1.52 -9.53 -2.75
C SER A 228 1.85 -10.24 -1.44
N ARG A 229 1.55 -11.55 -1.35
CA ARG A 229 1.87 -12.40 -0.19
C ARG A 229 3.34 -12.75 -0.11
N PHE A 230 3.97 -13.06 -1.24
CA PHE A 230 5.35 -13.55 -1.28
C PHE A 230 6.37 -12.42 -1.14
N LEU A 231 6.16 -11.30 -1.84
CA LEU A 231 7.13 -10.19 -1.85
C LEU A 231 6.96 -9.24 -0.67
N PHE A 232 5.76 -9.15 -0.10
CA PHE A 232 5.43 -8.15 0.92
C PHE A 232 4.66 -8.70 2.13
N GLU A 233 4.47 -10.02 2.22
CA GLU A 233 3.84 -10.70 3.36
C GLU A 233 2.40 -10.25 3.69
N LYS A 234 1.70 -9.63 2.73
CA LYS A 234 0.34 -9.11 2.90
C LYS A 234 -0.73 -10.15 2.55
N LYS A 235 -1.28 -10.86 3.55
CA LYS A 235 -2.29 -11.94 3.36
C LYS A 235 -3.75 -11.52 3.58
N GLU A 236 -3.98 -10.35 4.15
CA GLU A 236 -5.30 -9.86 4.54
C GLU A 236 -6.17 -9.45 3.35
N ASN A 237 -7.48 -9.29 3.58
CA ASN A 237 -8.46 -8.73 2.61
C ASN A 237 -8.41 -9.33 1.19
N THR A 238 -8.07 -10.61 1.10
CA THR A 238 -7.94 -11.32 -0.19
C THR A 238 -9.25 -11.29 -0.98
N GLN A 239 -10.37 -11.51 -0.32
CA GLN A 239 -11.68 -11.54 -0.98
C GLN A 239 -12.04 -10.17 -1.56
N GLN A 240 -11.86 -9.10 -0.79
CA GLN A 240 -12.11 -7.72 -1.21
C GLN A 240 -11.19 -7.35 -2.38
N TYR A 241 -9.90 -7.66 -2.26
CA TYR A 241 -8.93 -7.42 -3.33
C TYR A 241 -9.31 -8.13 -4.63
N LEU A 242 -9.59 -9.43 -4.59
CA LEU A 242 -9.98 -10.21 -5.77
C LEU A 242 -11.28 -9.70 -6.39
N SER A 243 -12.26 -9.30 -5.58
CA SER A 243 -13.50 -8.71 -6.08
C SER A 243 -13.24 -7.38 -6.81
N CYS A 244 -12.32 -6.56 -6.30
CA CYS A 244 -11.96 -5.27 -6.88
C CYS A 244 -10.95 -5.35 -8.03
N TYR A 245 -10.25 -6.47 -8.19
CA TYR A 245 -9.27 -6.63 -9.25
C TYR A 245 -9.90 -6.42 -10.63
N THR A 246 -11.08 -7.00 -10.87
CA THR A 246 -11.84 -6.84 -12.11
C THR A 246 -12.27 -5.38 -12.33
N ILE A 247 -12.59 -4.66 -11.25
CA ILE A 247 -12.88 -3.21 -11.33
C ILE A 247 -11.64 -2.46 -11.81
N GLY A 248 -10.45 -2.88 -11.38
CA GLY A 248 -9.19 -2.38 -11.91
C GLY A 248 -9.02 -2.57 -13.41
N VAL A 249 -9.52 -3.69 -13.96
CA VAL A 249 -9.47 -4.00 -15.40
C VAL A 249 -10.56 -3.29 -16.21
N SER A 250 -11.53 -2.61 -15.56
CA SER A 250 -12.67 -1.97 -16.23
C SER A 250 -12.35 -0.96 -17.35
N PRO A 251 -11.24 -0.19 -17.36
CA PRO A 251 -10.88 0.64 -18.52
C PRO A 251 -10.83 -0.17 -19.82
N MET A 252 -10.38 -1.42 -19.74
CA MET A 252 -10.25 -2.28 -20.90
C MET A 252 -11.60 -2.73 -21.47
N LEU A 253 -12.65 -2.75 -20.63
CA LEU A 253 -14.02 -2.93 -21.08
C LEU A 253 -14.49 -1.74 -21.90
N ILE A 254 -14.13 -0.52 -21.48
CA ILE A 254 -14.44 0.72 -22.21
C ILE A 254 -13.73 0.73 -23.57
N TYR A 255 -12.45 0.35 -23.60
CA TYR A 255 -11.72 0.19 -24.87
C TYR A 255 -12.44 -0.79 -25.81
N LEU A 256 -12.82 -1.96 -25.29
CA LEU A 256 -13.48 -3.00 -26.09
C LEU A 256 -14.81 -2.50 -26.65
N LEU A 257 -15.60 -1.79 -25.84
CA LEU A 257 -16.84 -1.17 -26.29
C LEU A 257 -16.61 -0.17 -27.43
N ILE A 258 -15.61 0.70 -27.30
CA ILE A 258 -15.25 1.68 -28.34
C ILE A 258 -14.81 0.96 -29.62
N TYR A 259 -14.01 -0.09 -29.47
CA TYR A 259 -13.51 -0.89 -30.59
C TYR A 259 -14.66 -1.57 -31.34
N ASP A 260 -15.56 -2.27 -30.65
CA ASP A 260 -16.71 -2.96 -31.25
C ASP A 260 -17.66 -1.99 -31.95
N ILE A 261 -17.94 -0.83 -31.33
CA ILE A 261 -18.74 0.23 -31.95
C ILE A 261 -18.05 0.72 -33.23
N GLY A 262 -16.74 0.98 -33.16
CA GLY A 262 -15.99 1.44 -34.33
C GLY A 262 -15.95 0.41 -35.45
N GLN A 263 -15.84 -0.88 -35.12
CA GLN A 263 -15.91 -1.97 -36.09
C GLN A 263 -17.29 -2.05 -36.75
N TYR A 264 -18.36 -1.95 -35.96
CA TYR A 264 -19.74 -1.95 -36.45
C TYR A 264 -20.00 -0.81 -37.46
N PHE A 265 -19.48 0.38 -37.18
CA PHE A 265 -19.59 1.53 -38.07
C PHE A 265 -18.48 1.62 -39.14
N SER A 266 -17.58 0.62 -39.22
CA SER A 266 -16.46 0.59 -40.17
C SER A 266 -15.58 1.85 -40.10
N ILE A 267 -15.30 2.36 -38.90
CA ILE A 267 -14.46 3.54 -38.69
C ILE A 267 -12.99 3.18 -38.97
N GLU A 268 -12.34 3.92 -39.87
CA GLU A 268 -10.95 3.67 -40.31
C GLU A 268 -9.93 3.55 -39.17
N PHE A 269 -10.13 4.32 -38.09
CA PHE A 269 -9.27 4.31 -36.91
C PHE A 269 -9.11 2.91 -36.29
N VAL A 270 -10.13 2.06 -36.34
CA VAL A 270 -10.11 0.71 -35.73
C VAL A 270 -9.06 -0.19 -36.37
N TYR A 271 -8.90 -0.07 -37.69
CA TYR A 271 -7.93 -0.84 -38.49
C TYR A 271 -6.55 -0.18 -38.56
N SER A 272 -6.43 1.05 -38.05
CA SER A 272 -5.19 1.79 -38.00
C SER A 272 -4.34 1.39 -36.79
N PRO A 273 -2.99 1.50 -36.84
CA PRO A 273 -2.12 1.33 -35.68
C PRO A 273 -2.50 2.20 -34.47
N ILE A 274 -3.26 3.28 -34.69
CA ILE A 274 -3.73 4.16 -33.62
C ILE A 274 -4.64 3.39 -32.63
N SER A 275 -5.42 2.39 -33.07
CA SER A 275 -6.24 1.57 -32.17
C SER A 275 -5.42 0.80 -31.14
N LYS A 276 -4.22 0.36 -31.52
CA LYS A 276 -3.25 -0.29 -30.61
C LYS A 276 -2.64 0.70 -29.63
N ILE A 277 -2.35 1.93 -30.05
CA ILE A 277 -1.88 3.00 -29.16
C ILE A 277 -2.94 3.32 -28.10
N ILE A 278 -4.21 3.45 -28.53
CA ILE A 278 -5.31 3.69 -27.60
C ILE A 278 -5.46 2.51 -26.62
N MET A 279 -5.36 1.26 -27.09
CA MET A 279 -5.37 0.10 -26.21
C MET A 279 -4.32 0.21 -25.10
N VAL A 280 -3.08 0.56 -25.45
CA VAL A 280 -1.98 0.70 -24.47
C VAL A 280 -2.28 1.80 -23.44
N LEU A 281 -2.92 2.91 -23.84
CA LEU A 281 -3.35 3.96 -22.90
C LEU A 281 -4.39 3.43 -21.90
N PHE A 282 -5.36 2.65 -22.36
CA PHE A 282 -6.34 2.00 -21.48
C PHE A 282 -5.71 0.92 -20.59
N GLN A 283 -4.68 0.21 -21.07
CA GLN A 283 -3.91 -0.74 -20.26
C GLN A 283 -3.15 -0.02 -19.15
N ALA A 284 -2.50 1.10 -19.46
CA ALA A 284 -1.83 1.93 -18.46
C ALA A 284 -2.82 2.42 -17.40
N TRP A 285 -4.02 2.83 -17.82
CA TRP A 285 -5.10 3.20 -16.89
C TRP A 285 -5.55 2.02 -16.02
N ALA A 286 -5.69 0.82 -16.58
CA ALA A 286 -6.02 -0.38 -15.82
C ALA A 286 -4.94 -0.73 -14.78
N ILE A 287 -3.65 -0.63 -15.15
CA ILE A 287 -2.53 -0.83 -14.22
C ILE A 287 -2.62 0.13 -13.03
N TRP A 288 -2.98 1.39 -13.28
CA TRP A 288 -3.15 2.38 -12.21
C TRP A 288 -4.26 2.00 -11.24
N LEU A 289 -5.44 1.60 -11.75
CA LEU A 289 -6.55 1.18 -10.89
C LEU A 289 -6.25 -0.12 -10.13
N MET A 290 -5.59 -1.09 -10.77
CA MET A 290 -5.16 -2.33 -10.10
C MET A 290 -4.14 -2.05 -9.00
N SER A 291 -3.22 -1.11 -9.22
CA SER A 291 -2.24 -0.69 -8.23
C SER A 291 -2.94 -0.01 -7.05
N TYR A 292 -3.93 0.83 -7.34
CA TYR A 292 -4.77 1.43 -6.31
C TYR A 292 -5.55 0.39 -5.49
N ALA A 293 -6.06 -0.67 -6.10
CA ALA A 293 -6.71 -1.76 -5.39
C ALA A 293 -5.75 -2.45 -4.40
N LEU A 294 -4.48 -2.65 -4.77
CA LEU A 294 -3.45 -3.16 -3.86
C LEU A 294 -3.16 -2.16 -2.72
N ILE A 295 -3.08 -0.86 -3.02
CA ILE A 295 -2.90 0.16 -1.98
C ILE A 295 -4.03 0.10 -0.97
N ARG A 296 -5.28 0.09 -1.45
CA ARG A 296 -6.44 0.21 -0.59
C ARG A 296 -6.72 -1.05 0.23
N PHE A 297 -6.68 -2.23 -0.39
CA PHE A 297 -7.09 -3.46 0.27
C PHE A 297 -5.94 -4.23 0.91
N LYS A 298 -4.71 -4.09 0.38
CA LYS A 298 -3.53 -4.80 0.90
C LYS A 298 -2.59 -3.90 1.71
N ASP A 299 -2.89 -2.60 1.80
CA ASP A 299 -2.04 -1.63 2.49
C ASP A 299 -0.58 -1.71 2.00
N ILE A 300 -0.43 -1.79 0.68
CA ILE A 300 0.86 -1.79 -0.01
C ILE A 300 1.11 -0.39 -0.55
N ARG A 301 2.33 0.14 -0.36
CA ARG A 301 2.69 1.48 -0.85
C ARG A 301 2.63 1.56 -2.38
N LEU A 302 2.45 2.77 -2.92
CA LEU A 302 2.27 3.00 -4.36
C LEU A 302 3.38 2.35 -5.20
N GLU A 303 4.65 2.53 -4.83
CA GLU A 303 5.78 1.99 -5.63
C GLU A 303 5.74 0.47 -5.68
N ARG A 304 5.48 -0.17 -4.53
CA ARG A 304 5.41 -1.63 -4.40
C ARG A 304 4.20 -2.19 -5.15
N SER A 305 3.05 -1.50 -5.07
CA SER A 305 1.86 -1.89 -5.81
C SER A 305 2.06 -1.81 -7.33
N LEU A 306 2.72 -0.75 -7.81
CA LEU A 306 3.09 -0.58 -9.22
C LEU A 306 4.07 -1.66 -9.66
N ILE A 307 5.04 -2.04 -8.84
CA ILE A 307 5.97 -3.14 -9.15
C ILE A 307 5.20 -4.45 -9.36
N ILE A 308 4.26 -4.78 -8.46
CA ILE A 308 3.45 -6.02 -8.60
C ILE A 308 2.66 -5.99 -9.89
N THR A 309 1.89 -4.93 -10.14
CA THR A 309 1.01 -4.85 -11.31
C THR A 309 1.78 -4.81 -12.63
N LEU A 310 2.93 -4.12 -12.67
CA LEU A 310 3.82 -4.12 -13.83
C LEU A 310 4.44 -5.50 -14.06
N LEU A 311 4.85 -6.22 -13.01
CA LEU A 311 5.41 -7.56 -13.15
C LEU A 311 4.35 -8.53 -13.68
N VAL A 312 3.13 -8.48 -13.17
CA VAL A 312 2.00 -9.28 -13.69
C VAL A 312 1.72 -8.95 -15.15
N HIS A 313 1.67 -7.66 -15.49
CA HIS A 313 1.39 -7.22 -16.85
C HIS A 313 2.51 -7.60 -17.84
N TYR A 314 3.77 -7.41 -17.44
CA TYR A 314 4.93 -7.79 -18.25
C TYR A 314 5.02 -9.31 -18.41
N GLY A 315 4.77 -10.08 -17.34
CA GLY A 315 4.71 -11.54 -17.41
C GLY A 315 3.61 -12.03 -18.34
N ALA A 316 2.44 -11.40 -18.32
CA ALA A 316 1.36 -11.66 -19.26
C ALA A 316 1.78 -11.34 -20.72
N PHE A 317 2.41 -10.19 -20.95
CA PHE A 317 2.94 -9.82 -22.27
C PHE A 317 3.98 -10.84 -22.78
N SER A 318 4.94 -11.24 -21.94
CA SER A 318 5.93 -12.26 -22.29
C SER A 318 5.28 -13.60 -22.62
N ALA A 319 4.27 -14.03 -21.84
CA ALA A 319 3.55 -15.27 -22.10
C ALA A 319 2.84 -15.25 -23.46
N ILE A 320 2.23 -14.11 -23.84
CA ILE A 320 1.64 -13.93 -25.17
C ILE A 320 2.73 -14.04 -26.25
N LEU A 321 3.84 -13.33 -26.08
CA LEU A 321 4.93 -13.30 -27.05
C LEU A 321 5.49 -14.72 -27.29
N PHE A 322 5.71 -15.50 -26.23
CA PHE A 322 6.14 -16.89 -26.37
C PHE A 322 5.08 -17.81 -26.97
N SER A 323 3.79 -17.56 -26.73
CA SER A 323 2.71 -18.33 -27.37
C SER A 323 2.55 -18.04 -28.86
N SER A 324 3.10 -16.91 -29.34
CA SER A 324 3.04 -16.47 -30.74
C SER A 324 4.27 -16.83 -31.58
N LEU A 325 5.30 -17.40 -30.95
CA LEU A 325 6.56 -17.86 -31.56
C LEU A 325 6.46 -19.33 -31.98
#